data_AF-A0A357AIQ6-F1
#
_entry.id   AF-A0A357AIQ6-F1
#
_cell.length_a   1.000
_cell.length_b   1.000
_cell.length_c   1.000
_cell.angle_alpha   90.00
_cell.angle_beta   90.00
_cell.angle_gamma   90.00
#
_symmetry.space_group_name_H-M   'P 1'
#
loop_
_entity.id
_entity.type
_entity.pdbx_description
1 polymer ?
#
loop_
_entity_poly.entity_id
_entity_poly.type
_entity_poly.pdbx_seq_one_letter_code
_entity_poly.pdbx_strand_id
1 'polypeptide(L)'
;MKKKFNVALILCLLLLVTNIIIALASSAESSKGYYTVYGHDYFNYSTINTGTNYDGSTFVAAVSSAVCDPPGTETAVPTGYLGARSRLYNSSGKMIEETDYLYNSSPAWVLHSDSARLDSPVSGQAYYSYGITAAYNGNGYTTYSTFKSPSLNAP
;
A
#
# COMPACT_ATOMS: atom_id res chain seq x y z
N MET A 1 61.33 -21.53 -8.66
CA MET A 1 59.89 -21.86 -8.78
C MET A 1 59.08 -20.58 -8.99
N LYS A 2 58.55 -20.34 -10.20
CA LYS A 2 57.67 -19.18 -10.47
C LYS A 2 56.23 -19.58 -10.13
N LYS A 3 55.64 -19.00 -9.07
CA LYS A 3 54.22 -19.19 -8.75
C LYS A 3 53.39 -18.59 -9.88
N LYS A 4 52.66 -19.43 -10.64
CA LYS A 4 51.66 -18.95 -11.60
C LYS A 4 50.50 -18.37 -10.79
N PHE A 5 50.43 -17.06 -10.71
CA PHE A 5 49.35 -16.36 -10.02
C PHE A 5 48.07 -16.55 -10.85
N ASN A 6 47.04 -17.18 -10.28
CA ASN A 6 45.81 -17.52 -10.99
C ASN A 6 44.96 -16.26 -11.23
N VAL A 7 45.29 -15.53 -12.30
CA VAL A 7 44.58 -14.32 -12.77
C VAL A 7 43.06 -14.56 -12.90
N ALA A 8 42.64 -15.78 -13.23
CA ALA A 8 41.24 -16.18 -13.32
C ALA A 8 40.46 -16.06 -11.99
N LEU A 9 41.11 -16.30 -10.84
CA LEU A 9 40.47 -16.23 -9.53
C LEU A 9 40.19 -14.77 -9.11
N ILE A 10 41.10 -13.86 -9.49
CA ILE A 10 40.98 -12.42 -9.24
C ILE A 10 39.90 -11.81 -10.14
N LEU A 11 39.80 -12.26 -11.40
CA LEU A 11 38.74 -11.84 -12.31
C LEU A 11 37.34 -12.27 -11.83
N CYS A 12 37.21 -13.47 -11.25
CA CYS A 12 35.94 -13.93 -10.65
C CYS A 12 35.54 -13.12 -9.41
N LEU A 13 36.49 -12.77 -8.53
CA LEU A 13 36.20 -11.94 -7.35
C LEU A 13 35.84 -10.49 -7.71
N LEU A 14 36.39 -9.94 -8.79
CA LEU A 14 36.05 -8.60 -9.30
C LEU A 14 34.66 -8.53 -9.96
N LEU A 15 34.15 -9.65 -10.50
CA LEU A 15 32.81 -9.74 -11.09
C LEU A 15 31.69 -9.93 -10.04
N LEU A 16 32.02 -10.25 -8.80
CA LEU A 16 31.07 -10.35 -7.67
C LEU A 16 30.73 -9.00 -7.04
N VAL A 17 31.43 -7.92 -7.42
CA VAL A 17 31.25 -6.58 -6.84
C VAL A 17 30.34 -5.69 -7.68
N THR A 18 29.78 -6.20 -8.79
CA THR A 18 29.03 -5.36 -9.73
C THR A 18 27.53 -5.42 -9.49
N ASN A 19 27.02 -4.25 -9.08
CA ASN A 19 25.63 -3.80 -9.15
C ASN A 19 24.67 -4.37 -8.10
N ILE A 20 24.83 -3.92 -6.84
CA ILE A 20 23.67 -3.74 -5.97
C ILE A 20 22.87 -2.57 -6.55
N ILE A 21 21.96 -2.86 -7.48
CA ILE A 21 20.94 -1.90 -7.89
C ILE A 21 19.98 -1.82 -6.71
N ILE A 22 20.05 -0.74 -5.94
CA ILE A 22 19.04 -0.44 -4.91
C ILE A 22 17.75 -0.10 -5.66
N ALA A 23 16.83 -1.06 -5.71
CA ALA A 23 15.49 -0.80 -6.23
C ALA A 23 14.74 0.08 -5.22
N LEU A 24 14.50 1.35 -5.58
CA LEU A 24 13.62 2.24 -4.84
C LEU A 24 12.19 2.00 -5.35
N ALA A 25 11.34 1.38 -4.54
CA ALA A 25 9.92 1.25 -4.84
C ALA A 25 9.21 2.57 -4.47
N SER A 26 8.49 3.16 -5.43
CA SER A 26 7.64 4.34 -5.19
C SER A 26 6.24 3.98 -4.72
N SER A 27 5.89 2.69 -4.71
CA SER A 27 4.63 2.18 -4.18
C SER A 27 4.80 0.79 -3.57
N ALA A 28 4.00 0.48 -2.56
CA ALA A 28 3.94 -0.86 -1.97
C ALA A 28 2.53 -1.16 -1.46
N GLU A 29 2.10 -2.41 -1.64
CA GLU A 29 0.79 -2.91 -1.24
C GLU A 29 0.93 -3.87 -0.06
N SER A 30 -0.02 -3.84 0.88
CA SER A 30 -0.14 -4.87 1.92
C SER A 30 -0.62 -6.19 1.32
N SER A 31 -0.52 -7.27 2.10
CA SER A 31 -1.32 -8.47 1.82
C SER A 31 -2.82 -8.14 1.82
N LYS A 32 -3.63 -9.00 1.18
CA LYS A 32 -5.09 -8.90 1.15
C LYS A 32 -5.70 -9.54 2.40
N GLY A 33 -6.64 -8.85 3.05
CA GLY A 33 -7.47 -9.39 4.12
C GLY A 33 -8.86 -9.76 3.60
N TYR A 34 -9.25 -11.03 3.70
CA TYR A 34 -10.52 -11.55 3.20
C TYR A 34 -11.56 -11.64 4.31
N TYR A 35 -12.83 -11.32 4.01
CA TYR A 35 -13.94 -11.38 4.95
C TYR A 35 -15.30 -11.47 4.25
N THR A 36 -16.30 -12.00 4.94
CA THR A 36 -17.68 -12.13 4.43
C THR A 36 -18.62 -11.30 5.30
N VAL A 37 -19.47 -10.48 4.68
CA VAL A 37 -20.50 -9.69 5.37
C VAL A 37 -21.78 -9.69 4.55
N TYR A 38 -22.91 -9.93 5.22
CA TYR A 38 -24.24 -9.84 4.61
C TYR A 38 -24.40 -10.65 3.31
N GLY A 39 -23.77 -11.83 3.27
CA GLY A 39 -23.83 -12.73 2.11
C GLY A 39 -22.91 -12.36 0.94
N HIS A 40 -22.03 -11.37 1.10
CA HIS A 40 -21.02 -10.99 0.13
C HIS A 40 -19.61 -11.26 0.67
N ASP A 41 -18.75 -11.80 -0.18
CA ASP A 41 -17.33 -11.95 0.10
C ASP A 41 -16.59 -10.69 -0.34
N TYR A 42 -15.57 -10.32 0.42
CA TYR A 42 -14.77 -9.13 0.19
C TYR A 42 -13.30 -9.43 0.46
N PHE A 43 -12.44 -8.57 -0.08
CA PHE A 43 -11.11 -8.36 0.45
C PHE A 43 -10.78 -6.88 0.59
N ASN A 44 -9.82 -6.58 1.47
CA ASN A 44 -9.25 -5.25 1.61
C ASN A 44 -7.72 -5.28 1.53
N TYR A 45 -7.14 -4.13 1.23
CA TYR A 45 -5.69 -3.92 1.26
C TYR A 45 -5.36 -2.44 1.41
N SER A 46 -4.14 -2.14 1.82
CA SER A 46 -3.60 -0.79 1.87
C SER A 46 -2.42 -0.61 0.93
N THR A 47 -2.27 0.59 0.41
CA THR A 47 -1.16 0.99 -0.46
C THR A 47 -0.49 2.22 0.14
N ILE A 48 0.83 2.23 0.14
CA ILE A 48 1.65 3.42 0.41
C ILE A 48 2.33 3.82 -0.90
N ASN A 49 2.38 5.13 -1.17
CA ASN A 49 3.08 5.71 -2.31
C ASN A 49 4.02 6.80 -1.80
N THR A 50 5.19 6.92 -2.42
CA THR A 50 6.17 7.98 -2.15
C THR A 50 6.66 8.53 -3.49
N GLY A 51 6.85 9.84 -3.58
CA GLY A 51 7.35 10.42 -4.81
C GLY A 51 7.68 11.90 -4.72
N THR A 52 7.99 12.47 -5.88
CA THR A 52 8.28 13.89 -6.06
C THR A 52 7.32 14.44 -7.11
N ASN A 53 6.63 15.54 -6.79
CA ASN A 53 5.76 16.26 -7.70
C ASN A 53 6.60 17.01 -8.76
N TYR A 54 5.94 17.53 -9.81
CA TYR A 54 6.61 18.26 -10.90
C TYR A 54 7.34 19.53 -10.45
N ASP A 55 6.90 20.15 -9.35
CA ASP A 55 7.53 21.33 -8.75
C ASP A 55 8.74 21.00 -7.85
N GLY A 56 9.12 19.72 -7.76
CA GLY A 56 10.22 19.24 -6.93
C GLY A 56 9.84 18.94 -5.47
N SER A 57 8.61 19.21 -5.05
CA SER A 57 8.14 18.88 -3.70
C SER A 57 7.96 17.36 -3.53
N THR A 58 8.34 16.81 -2.37
CA THR A 58 8.18 15.38 -2.08
C THR A 58 6.86 15.10 -1.37
N PHE A 59 6.35 13.87 -1.49
CA PHE A 59 5.14 13.44 -0.80
C PHE A 59 5.19 11.97 -0.38
N VAL A 60 4.40 11.66 0.64
CA VAL A 60 3.96 10.29 0.96
C VAL A 60 2.44 10.24 1.04
N ALA A 61 1.83 9.17 0.54
CA ALA A 61 0.39 9.04 0.39
C ALA A 61 -0.09 7.62 0.68
N ALA A 62 -1.08 7.49 1.55
CA ALA A 62 -1.72 6.23 1.92
C ALA A 62 -3.12 6.12 1.30
N VAL A 63 -3.41 4.97 0.69
CA VAL A 63 -4.72 4.61 0.14
C VAL A 63 -5.16 3.27 0.72
N SER A 64 -6.47 3.07 0.86
CA SER A 64 -7.09 1.85 1.37
C SER A 64 -8.23 1.46 0.44
N SER A 65 -8.30 0.17 0.14
CA SER A 65 -9.23 -0.34 -0.87
C SER A 65 -10.12 -1.42 -0.27
N ALA A 66 -11.41 -1.33 -0.53
CA ALA A 66 -12.40 -2.39 -0.28
C ALA A 66 -12.86 -2.95 -1.62
N VAL A 67 -12.85 -4.27 -1.77
CA VAL A 67 -13.18 -4.96 -3.02
C VAL A 67 -14.15 -6.09 -2.73
N CYS A 68 -15.21 -6.24 -3.53
CA CYS A 68 -16.07 -7.41 -3.52
C CYS A 68 -15.40 -8.58 -4.27
N ASP A 69 -15.48 -9.77 -3.70
CA ASP A 69 -15.00 -11.05 -4.22
C ASP A 69 -16.23 -11.93 -4.56
N PRO A 70 -16.26 -12.75 -5.65
CA PRO A 70 -15.15 -13.11 -6.53
C PRO A 70 -14.94 -12.15 -7.71
N PRO A 71 -13.70 -11.94 -8.18
CA PRO A 71 -13.44 -11.27 -9.45
C PRO A 71 -14.13 -12.05 -10.58
N GLY A 72 -15.04 -11.40 -11.31
CA GLY A 72 -15.65 -11.96 -12.52
C GLY A 72 -17.08 -12.49 -12.37
N THR A 73 -17.71 -12.39 -11.19
CA THR A 73 -19.18 -12.40 -11.13
C THR A 73 -19.69 -10.99 -11.41
N GLU A 74 -20.56 -10.83 -12.40
CA GLU A 74 -21.05 -9.54 -12.93
C GLU A 74 -21.83 -8.66 -11.92
N THR A 75 -21.87 -9.03 -10.65
CA THR A 75 -22.69 -8.36 -9.63
C THR A 75 -21.84 -7.44 -8.77
N ALA A 76 -21.78 -6.17 -9.18
CA ALA A 76 -21.37 -5.08 -8.31
C ALA A 76 -22.22 -5.08 -7.03
N VAL A 77 -21.62 -4.78 -5.87
CA VAL A 77 -22.43 -4.62 -4.66
C VAL A 77 -23.22 -3.32 -4.74
N PRO A 78 -24.42 -3.24 -4.13
CA PRO A 78 -25.25 -2.03 -4.19
C PRO A 78 -24.57 -0.77 -3.64
N THR A 79 -25.15 0.38 -3.96
CA THR A 79 -24.76 1.67 -3.36
C THR A 79 -24.69 1.57 -1.83
N GLY A 80 -23.61 2.09 -1.25
CA GLY A 80 -23.36 2.12 0.18
C GLY A 80 -22.85 0.82 0.78
N TYR A 81 -22.57 -0.24 0.01
CA TYR A 81 -22.07 -1.51 0.56
C TYR A 81 -20.58 -1.50 0.88
N LEU A 82 -19.79 -0.69 0.18
CA LEU A 82 -18.36 -0.54 0.40
C LEU A 82 -18.09 0.80 1.10
N GLY A 83 -17.22 0.77 2.10
CA GLY A 83 -16.63 1.95 2.69
C GLY A 83 -15.12 1.78 2.89
N ALA A 84 -14.37 2.85 2.77
CA ALA A 84 -12.93 2.85 3.00
C ALA A 84 -12.46 4.20 3.54
N ARG A 85 -11.50 4.15 4.46
CA ARG A 85 -10.71 5.30 4.90
C ARG A 85 -9.25 4.95 5.04
N SER A 86 -8.39 5.90 4.71
CA SER A 86 -6.95 5.72 4.78
C SER A 86 -6.35 6.31 6.03
N ARG A 87 -5.26 5.69 6.49
CA ARG A 87 -4.47 6.17 7.61
C ARG A 87 -2.99 6.01 7.28
N LEU A 88 -2.27 7.13 7.31
CA LEU A 88 -0.83 7.21 7.10
C LEU A 88 -0.13 7.20 8.45
N TYR A 89 0.92 6.41 8.58
CA TYR A 89 1.74 6.33 9.78
C TYR A 89 3.21 6.51 9.44
N ASN A 90 3.97 7.01 10.41
CA ASN A 90 5.43 6.98 10.34
C ASN A 90 6.01 5.69 10.96
N SER A 91 7.32 5.50 10.85
CA SER A 91 8.05 4.36 11.39
C SER A 91 7.90 4.14 12.91
N SER A 92 7.65 5.20 13.68
CA SER A 92 7.40 5.10 15.13
C SER A 92 5.99 4.59 15.50
N GLY A 93 5.12 4.39 14.50
CA GLY A 93 3.73 3.98 14.69
C GLY A 93 2.79 5.14 15.01
N LYS A 94 3.25 6.39 14.91
CA LYS A 94 2.40 7.57 15.06
C LYS A 94 1.58 7.77 13.78
N MET A 95 0.27 7.93 13.94
CA MET A 95 -0.61 8.34 12.85
C MET A 95 -0.32 9.80 12.49
N ILE A 96 -0.08 10.02 11.21
CA ILE A 96 0.26 11.33 10.65
C ILE A 96 -0.98 11.98 10.07
N GLU A 97 -1.76 11.22 9.31
CA GLU A 97 -2.93 11.71 8.60
C GLU A 97 -3.98 10.59 8.49
N GLU A 98 -5.26 10.95 8.51
CA GLU A 98 -6.38 10.06 8.20
C GLU A 98 -7.43 10.75 7.35
N THR A 99 -8.15 9.98 6.54
CA THR A 99 -9.31 10.48 5.82
C THR A 99 -10.60 10.13 6.54
N ASP A 100 -11.68 10.83 6.19
CA ASP A 100 -13.03 10.37 6.46
C ASP A 100 -13.34 9.06 5.70
N TYR A 101 -14.44 8.40 6.08
CA TYR A 101 -14.97 7.30 5.29
C TYR A 101 -15.57 7.82 3.99
N LEU A 102 -15.05 7.30 2.88
CA LEU A 102 -15.75 7.31 1.61
C LEU A 102 -16.62 6.06 1.52
N TYR A 103 -17.82 6.21 0.96
CA TYR A 103 -18.71 5.10 0.63
C TYR A 103 -19.05 5.13 -0.87
N ASN A 104 -19.30 3.96 -1.48
CA ASN A 104 -19.67 3.92 -2.88
C ASN A 104 -21.06 4.53 -3.11
N SER A 105 -21.16 5.51 -4.01
CA SER A 105 -22.41 6.21 -4.34
C SER A 105 -23.22 5.56 -5.47
N SER A 106 -22.61 4.61 -6.18
CA SER A 106 -23.22 3.75 -7.20
C SER A 106 -22.82 2.28 -6.95
N PRO A 107 -23.50 1.30 -7.57
CA PRO A 107 -23.04 -0.08 -7.52
C PRO A 107 -21.57 -0.19 -7.94
N ALA A 108 -20.75 -0.86 -7.13
CA ALA A 108 -19.30 -0.92 -7.35
C ALA A 108 -18.71 -2.30 -6.99
N TRP A 109 -17.60 -2.66 -7.65
CA TRP A 109 -16.77 -3.81 -7.27
C TRP A 109 -15.62 -3.42 -6.36
N VAL A 110 -15.15 -2.19 -6.50
CA VAL A 110 -14.01 -1.65 -5.76
C VAL A 110 -14.33 -0.24 -5.32
N LEU A 111 -13.87 0.10 -4.13
CA LEU A 111 -13.83 1.46 -3.63
C LEU A 111 -12.42 1.72 -3.09
N HIS A 112 -11.78 2.75 -3.63
CA HIS A 112 -10.57 3.33 -3.07
C HIS A 112 -10.98 4.52 -2.21
N SER A 113 -10.44 4.63 -1.00
CA SER A 113 -10.61 5.85 -0.22
C SER A 113 -9.91 7.04 -0.88
N ASP A 114 -10.20 8.24 -0.38
CA ASP A 114 -9.30 9.37 -0.56
C ASP A 114 -7.90 9.05 -0.01
N SER A 115 -6.91 9.82 -0.46
CA SER A 115 -5.52 9.65 -0.05
C SER A 115 -5.22 10.44 1.24
N ALA A 116 -4.82 9.76 2.30
CA ALA A 116 -4.19 10.39 3.45
C ALA A 116 -2.75 10.78 3.05
N ARG A 117 -2.49 12.08 2.87
CA ARG A 117 -1.28 12.59 2.22
C ARG A 117 -0.50 13.53 3.14
N LEU A 118 0.82 13.38 3.15
CA LEU A 118 1.76 14.32 3.73
C LEU A 118 2.67 14.86 2.63
N ASP A 119 2.62 16.16 2.39
CA ASP A 119 3.58 16.89 1.57
C ASP A 119 4.81 17.29 2.39
N SER A 120 5.97 17.34 1.74
CA SER A 120 7.27 17.61 2.37
C SER A 120 7.59 16.69 3.57
N PRO A 121 7.48 15.35 3.43
CA PRO A 121 7.87 14.41 4.46
C PRO A 121 9.35 14.54 4.82
N VAL A 122 9.70 14.12 6.05
CA VAL A 122 11.11 14.02 6.47
C VAL A 122 11.85 13.02 5.57
N SER A 123 12.79 13.51 4.78
CA SER A 123 13.57 12.68 3.84
C SER A 123 14.28 11.53 4.55
N GLY A 124 14.23 10.34 3.96
CA GLY A 124 14.79 9.11 4.53
C GLY A 124 13.96 8.48 5.66
N GLN A 125 12.93 9.15 6.19
CA GLN A 125 12.03 8.56 7.17
C GLN A 125 11.09 7.57 6.49
N ALA A 126 10.84 6.42 7.14
CA ALA A 126 9.91 5.41 6.63
C ALA A 126 8.46 5.73 7.03
N TYR A 127 7.54 5.48 6.10
CA TYR A 127 6.09 5.62 6.27
C TYR A 127 5.37 4.37 5.77
N TYR A 128 4.18 4.11 6.30
CA TYR A 128 3.34 2.99 5.88
C TYR A 128 1.85 3.34 5.96
N SER A 129 1.05 2.56 5.25
CA SER A 129 -0.41 2.62 5.27
C SER A 129 -0.99 1.49 6.13
N TYR A 130 -2.05 1.79 6.88
CA TYR A 130 -2.82 0.81 7.65
C TYR A 130 -4.25 1.35 7.86
N GLY A 131 -5.10 1.21 6.85
CA GLY A 131 -6.44 1.80 6.83
C GLY A 131 -7.52 0.96 7.47
N ILE A 132 -8.76 1.34 7.21
CA ILE A 132 -9.96 0.62 7.63
C ILE A 132 -10.96 0.60 6.47
N THR A 133 -11.55 -0.56 6.21
CA THR A 133 -12.70 -0.72 5.32
C THR A 133 -13.97 -1.00 6.13
N ALA A 134 -15.10 -0.74 5.51
CA ALA A 134 -16.43 -0.96 6.05
C ALA A 134 -17.25 -1.73 5.01
N ALA A 135 -18.04 -2.70 5.46
CA ALA A 135 -18.99 -3.44 4.62
C ALA A 135 -20.38 -3.37 5.25
N TYR A 136 -21.39 -3.07 4.44
CA TYR A 136 -22.77 -2.96 4.93
C TYR A 136 -23.27 -4.31 5.46
N ASN A 137 -23.84 -4.31 6.65
CA ASN A 137 -24.23 -5.53 7.36
C ASN A 137 -25.74 -5.72 7.57
N GLY A 138 -26.57 -4.93 6.87
CA GLY A 138 -28.03 -4.91 7.04
C GLY A 138 -28.53 -3.92 8.09
N ASN A 139 -27.67 -3.42 8.99
CA ASN A 139 -28.03 -2.45 10.04
C ASN A 139 -26.94 -1.40 10.30
N GLY A 140 -26.18 -1.04 9.26
CA GLY A 140 -25.00 -0.19 9.36
C GLY A 140 -23.80 -0.89 8.74
N TYR A 141 -22.64 -0.84 9.41
CA TYR A 141 -21.39 -1.32 8.84
C TYR A 141 -20.60 -2.19 9.81
N THR A 142 -20.05 -3.29 9.29
CA THR A 142 -18.96 -4.01 9.95
C THR A 142 -17.63 -3.48 9.40
N THR A 143 -16.66 -3.20 10.27
CA THR A 143 -15.38 -2.62 9.87
C THR A 143 -14.25 -3.63 10.00
N TYR A 144 -13.29 -3.55 9.08
CA TYR A 144 -12.10 -4.39 9.05
C TYR A 144 -10.87 -3.52 8.81
N SER A 145 -9.83 -3.69 9.62
CA SER A 145 -8.54 -3.08 9.28
C SER A 145 -7.95 -3.77 8.05
N THR A 146 -7.27 -3.01 7.20
CA THR A 146 -6.40 -3.61 6.18
C THR A 146 -5.21 -4.28 6.86
N PHE A 147 -4.39 -5.05 6.16
CA PHE A 147 -3.04 -5.30 6.66
C PHE A 147 -2.16 -4.04 6.50
N LYS A 148 -1.09 -3.97 7.28
CA LYS A 148 -0.08 -2.90 7.17
C LYS A 148 0.71 -3.08 5.88
N SER A 149 0.89 -2.03 5.11
CA SER A 149 1.76 -2.05 3.93
C SER A 149 3.24 -2.22 4.34
N PRO A 150 4.12 -2.68 3.44
CA PRO A 150 5.55 -2.43 3.58
C PRO A 150 5.81 -0.95 3.83
N SER A 151 6.87 -0.64 4.56
CA SER A 151 7.26 0.76 4.79
C SER A 151 8.15 1.25 3.67
N LEU A 152 7.87 2.45 3.16
CA LEU A 152 8.69 3.13 2.16
C LEU A 152 9.34 4.36 2.77
N ASN A 153 10.60 4.59 2.42
CA ASN A 153 11.30 5.80 2.83
C ASN A 153 10.86 6.96 1.96
N ALA A 154 10.60 8.11 2.58
CA ALA A 154 10.36 9.33 1.85
C ALA A 154 11.60 9.73 1.03
N PRO A 155 11.41 10.21 -0.21
CA PRO A 155 12.50 10.68 -1.08
C PRO A 155 13.20 11.92 -0.54
#